data_AF-A0A5B1LEE6-F1
#
_entry.id   AF-A0A5B1LEE6-F1
#
_cell.length_a   1.000
_cell.length_b   1.000
_cell.length_c   1.000
_cell.angle_alpha   90.00
_cell.angle_beta   90.00
_cell.angle_gamma   90.00
#
_symmetry.space_group_name_H-M   'P 1'
#
loop_
_entity.id
_entity.type
_entity.pdbx_description
1 polymer ?
#
loop_
_entity_poly.entity_id
_entity_poly.type
_entity_poly.pdbx_seq_one_letter_code
_entity_poly.pdbx_strand_id
1 'polypeptide(L)'
;MSLTNLRRVPALLALTCALGLTAAVPGAAHSDDATGDSTSTAVESARAAGPGFLAPRKGAWFGVSIDWANDSLADYSRRLGHKPAVAVTFASFPMSDQEKIWLDQAADQAKAGKSRLLLTLEPWGGLDEVTAARSRELARLLARYNRQGLDIYVRFAHEMNGSWYAWAQQPEAYVAAFRRVANAVHDLTSRTAMMWAPNYGGGYPFAGGTYQAPPGSHDADVLDTNGDGSVTGADDPYRPYWPGKKYVDWVGMSVYHWGAVYPWGENEVPEPGKFRDLLRGTYDGAAGNELAVPDFYAEYGAALQLPVAVTETAALYVPDGGGAGEMAIKSAWWDQVLDPANSRRLPWLKMVNWFEWKKNEPEVGGVVDWTATTRRPIRTGFVDALPGWLRYAPR
;
A
#
# COMPACT_ATOMS: atom_id res chain seq x y z
N MET A 1 -7.32 -15.78 -40.69
CA MET A 1 -8.57 -16.06 -39.96
C MET A 1 -8.20 -16.64 -38.60
N SER A 2 -8.59 -15.92 -37.54
CA SER A 2 -8.77 -16.32 -36.14
C SER A 2 -7.75 -17.28 -35.48
N LEU A 3 -6.98 -16.74 -34.54
CA LEU A 3 -6.41 -17.48 -33.40
C LEU A 3 -6.65 -16.63 -32.14
N THR A 4 -7.82 -16.82 -31.53
CA THR A 4 -8.15 -16.41 -30.17
C THR A 4 -8.32 -17.66 -29.32
N ASN A 5 -7.51 -17.80 -28.26
CA ASN A 5 -7.83 -18.53 -27.04
C ASN A 5 -6.68 -18.36 -26.02
N LEU A 6 -6.67 -17.24 -25.29
CA LEU A 6 -6.06 -17.20 -23.96
C LEU A 6 -7.18 -17.39 -22.93
N ARG A 7 -7.06 -18.45 -22.14
CA ARG A 7 -7.98 -18.82 -21.06
C ARG A 7 -7.68 -17.99 -19.81
N ARG A 8 -8.79 -17.52 -19.23
CA ARG A 8 -8.97 -16.92 -17.91
C ARG A 8 -8.56 -17.92 -16.81
N VAL A 9 -7.99 -17.43 -15.71
CA VAL A 9 -7.84 -18.19 -14.45
C VAL A 9 -8.93 -17.74 -13.48
N PRO A 10 -9.85 -18.63 -13.05
CA PRO A 10 -10.73 -18.39 -11.90
C PRO A 10 -10.20 -19.04 -10.62
N ALA A 11 -10.82 -18.68 -9.50
CA ALA A 11 -10.50 -19.03 -8.12
C ALA A 11 -10.68 -20.51 -7.71
N LEU A 12 -9.98 -20.87 -6.62
CA LEU A 12 -10.21 -21.92 -5.58
C LEU A 12 -10.36 -23.42 -5.94
N LEU A 13 -9.48 -24.29 -5.38
CA LEU A 13 -9.75 -25.39 -4.41
C LEU A 13 -8.66 -26.51 -4.37
N ALA A 14 -8.08 -26.70 -3.17
CA ALA A 14 -7.83 -27.92 -2.36
C ALA A 14 -7.13 -29.23 -2.87
N LEU A 15 -6.64 -29.98 -1.85
CA LEU A 15 -6.08 -31.37 -1.76
C LEU A 15 -4.56 -31.54 -2.03
N THR A 16 -3.72 -32.29 -1.27
CA THR A 16 -3.89 -33.34 -0.22
C THR A 16 -2.55 -33.59 0.52
N CYS A 17 -2.63 -34.11 1.75
CA CYS A 17 -1.55 -34.57 2.63
C CYS A 17 -0.68 -35.74 2.10
N ALA A 18 0.58 -35.81 2.57
CA ALA A 18 1.25 -37.06 2.96
C ALA A 18 2.43 -36.81 3.93
N LEU A 19 2.50 -37.60 5.01
CA LEU A 19 3.56 -37.67 6.03
C LEU A 19 4.82 -38.43 5.55
N GLY A 20 5.97 -38.16 6.18
CA GLY A 20 7.14 -39.05 6.18
C GLY A 20 8.31 -38.54 7.05
N LEU A 21 8.74 -39.36 8.01
CA LEU A 21 9.63 -39.11 9.16
C LEU A 21 11.15 -38.93 8.87
N THR A 22 11.82 -38.18 9.77
CA THR A 22 13.16 -38.31 10.46
C THR A 22 14.30 -39.14 9.80
N ALA A 23 15.61 -38.85 9.89
CA ALA A 23 16.43 -38.33 11.00
C ALA A 23 17.90 -38.02 10.58
N ALA A 24 18.57 -37.23 11.44
CA ALA A 24 19.97 -37.28 11.89
C ALA A 24 21.18 -36.79 11.04
N VAL A 25 22.00 -35.99 11.74
CA VAL A 25 23.29 -35.33 11.42
C VAL A 25 24.44 -36.19 12.01
N PRO A 26 25.68 -36.16 11.48
CA PRO A 26 26.78 -35.31 11.98
C PRO A 26 27.60 -34.70 10.80
N GLY A 27 28.25 -33.54 10.83
CA GLY A 27 28.93 -32.78 11.87
C GLY A 27 30.40 -32.60 11.44
N ALA A 28 30.86 -31.37 11.15
CA ALA A 28 32.28 -30.98 11.26
C ALA A 28 32.53 -29.48 10.99
N ALA A 29 33.20 -28.87 11.99
CA ALA A 29 34.28 -27.89 11.94
C ALA A 29 34.04 -26.43 11.46
N HIS A 30 34.42 -25.53 12.37
CA HIS A 30 34.53 -24.08 12.27
C HIS A 30 35.58 -23.61 11.25
N SER A 31 35.28 -22.47 10.63
CA SER A 31 36.25 -21.42 10.36
C SER A 31 35.55 -20.08 10.57
N ASP A 32 35.93 -19.38 11.65
CA ASP A 32 35.51 -18.02 11.92
C ASP A 32 36.18 -17.08 10.90
N ASP A 33 35.40 -16.64 9.91
CA ASP A 33 35.78 -15.51 9.06
C ASP A 33 35.04 -14.26 9.52
N ALA A 34 35.82 -13.36 10.13
CA ALA A 34 35.39 -12.07 10.62
C ALA A 34 34.90 -11.18 9.45
N THR A 35 33.58 -11.21 9.21
CA THR A 35 32.86 -10.26 8.36
C THR A 35 31.70 -9.64 9.15
N GLY A 36 32.00 -9.05 10.30
CA GLY A 36 31.02 -8.39 11.15
C GLY A 36 31.52 -7.04 11.61
N ASP A 37 31.24 -5.97 10.85
CA ASP A 37 31.36 -4.60 11.39
C ASP A 37 30.54 -3.56 10.59
N SER A 38 30.40 -3.73 9.27
CA SER A 38 29.67 -2.75 8.44
C SER A 38 28.14 -2.83 8.56
N THR A 39 27.60 -4.01 8.87
CA THR A 39 26.15 -4.22 9.06
C THR A 39 25.66 -3.70 10.40
N SER A 40 26.44 -3.86 11.48
CA SER A 40 26.08 -3.35 12.82
C SER A 40 26.00 -1.82 12.83
N THR A 41 27.04 -1.17 12.28
CA THR A 41 27.14 0.29 12.21
C THR A 41 26.05 0.93 11.33
N ALA A 42 25.67 0.30 10.21
CA ALA A 42 24.58 0.80 9.36
C ALA A 42 23.19 0.65 10.00
N VAL A 43 22.93 -0.46 10.70
CA VAL A 43 21.68 -0.67 11.44
C VAL A 43 21.58 0.32 12.61
N GLU A 44 22.67 0.55 13.34
CA GLU A 44 22.73 1.57 14.39
C GLU A 44 22.53 2.98 13.85
N SER A 45 23.12 3.32 12.70
CA SER A 45 22.91 4.64 12.07
C SER A 45 21.47 4.84 11.59
N ALA A 46 20.80 3.79 11.10
CA ALA A 46 19.39 3.85 10.72
C ALA A 46 18.48 4.00 11.94
N ARG A 47 18.78 3.26 13.03
CA ARG A 47 18.11 3.41 14.33
C ARG A 47 18.30 4.80 14.93
N ALA A 48 19.47 5.41 14.73
CA ALA A 48 19.77 6.78 15.17
C ALA A 48 19.06 7.86 14.33
N ALA A 49 18.67 7.55 13.09
CA ALA A 49 18.02 8.51 12.19
C ALA A 49 16.54 8.80 12.55
N GLY A 50 15.96 8.04 13.50
CA GLY A 50 14.61 8.23 14.01
C GLY A 50 13.51 7.92 12.98
N PRO A 51 12.23 8.09 13.38
CA PRO A 51 11.09 7.90 12.49
C PRO A 51 11.21 8.79 11.24
N GLY A 52 10.96 8.21 10.07
CA GLY A 52 10.94 8.95 8.80
C GLY A 52 12.30 9.22 8.16
N PHE A 53 13.36 8.46 8.48
CA PHE A 53 14.69 8.64 7.87
C PHE A 53 14.73 8.52 6.34
N LEU A 54 13.73 7.88 5.72
CA LEU A 54 13.57 7.77 4.26
C LEU A 54 12.69 8.88 3.66
N ALA A 55 12.11 9.75 4.48
CA ALA A 55 11.23 10.82 4.01
C ALA A 55 12.01 11.96 3.34
N PRO A 56 11.46 12.59 2.29
CA PRO A 56 12.06 13.77 1.74
C PRO A 56 11.92 14.94 2.72
N ARG A 57 13.00 15.71 2.93
CA ARG A 57 12.98 16.90 3.81
C ARG A 57 11.93 17.94 3.36
N LYS A 58 11.71 18.06 2.05
CA LYS A 58 10.74 18.96 1.43
C LYS A 58 10.01 18.25 0.29
N GLY A 59 8.69 18.43 0.23
CA GLY A 59 7.84 17.77 -0.76
C GLY A 59 7.44 16.36 -0.36
N ALA A 60 6.96 15.61 -1.34
CA ALA A 60 6.65 14.19 -1.22
C ALA A 60 7.27 13.41 -2.38
N TRP A 61 7.61 12.13 -2.16
CA TRP A 61 7.97 11.23 -3.24
C TRP A 61 6.75 10.98 -4.13
N PHE A 62 6.92 11.08 -5.45
CA PHE A 62 5.92 10.61 -6.40
C PHE A 62 6.28 9.22 -6.89
N GLY A 63 5.38 8.26 -6.68
CA GLY A 63 5.56 6.88 -7.10
C GLY A 63 4.45 6.36 -7.98
N VAL A 64 4.57 5.09 -8.35
CA VAL A 64 3.62 4.41 -9.22
C VAL A 64 3.49 2.93 -8.87
N SER A 65 2.25 2.42 -8.94
CA SER A 65 1.94 1.00 -9.08
C SER A 65 1.62 0.72 -10.54
N ILE A 66 2.55 0.09 -11.27
CA ILE A 66 2.34 -0.32 -12.66
C ILE A 66 1.82 -1.76 -12.73
N ASP A 67 1.17 -2.09 -13.83
CA ASP A 67 0.95 -3.47 -14.23
C ASP A 67 2.26 -4.12 -14.67
N TRP A 68 2.98 -4.72 -13.71
CA TRP A 68 4.28 -5.37 -13.92
C TRP A 68 4.27 -6.46 -15.00
N ALA A 69 3.10 -7.05 -15.31
CA ALA A 69 3.00 -8.07 -16.35
C ALA A 69 3.01 -7.47 -17.77
N ASN A 70 2.60 -6.20 -17.91
CA ASN A 70 2.39 -5.55 -19.20
C ASN A 70 3.17 -4.24 -19.38
N ASP A 71 3.94 -3.81 -18.39
CA ASP A 71 4.68 -2.55 -18.40
C ASP A 71 6.02 -2.64 -17.67
N SER A 72 6.85 -1.60 -17.80
CA SER A 72 8.11 -1.48 -17.06
C SER A 72 8.30 -0.07 -16.49
N LEU A 73 9.14 0.08 -15.47
CA LEU A 73 9.46 1.41 -14.93
C LEU A 73 10.13 2.30 -15.99
N ALA A 74 10.91 1.71 -16.91
CA ALA A 74 11.55 2.45 -17.99
C ALA A 74 10.52 2.99 -18.98
N ASP A 75 9.50 2.21 -19.32
CA ASP A 75 8.45 2.56 -20.27
C ASP A 75 7.51 3.60 -19.67
N TYR A 76 7.09 3.39 -18.42
CA TYR A 76 6.37 4.39 -17.64
C TYR A 76 7.16 5.70 -17.56
N SER A 77 8.46 5.66 -17.27
CA SER A 77 9.29 6.88 -17.19
C SER A 77 9.36 7.63 -18.52
N ARG A 78 9.41 6.93 -19.66
CA ARG A 78 9.37 7.55 -20.99
C ARG A 78 8.02 8.22 -21.26
N ARG A 79 6.91 7.62 -20.81
CA ARG A 79 5.57 8.20 -20.93
C ARG A 79 5.40 9.42 -20.02
N LEU A 80 5.87 9.35 -18.78
CA LEU A 80 5.74 10.42 -17.79
C LEU A 80 6.70 11.59 -18.04
N GLY A 81 7.85 11.35 -18.68
CA GLY A 81 8.93 12.34 -18.79
C GLY A 81 9.76 12.51 -17.50
N HIS A 82 9.43 11.74 -16.47
CA HIS A 82 10.08 11.68 -15.17
C HIS A 82 10.25 10.23 -14.73
N LYS A 83 11.30 9.94 -13.94
CA LYS A 83 11.44 8.63 -13.29
C LYS A 83 10.67 8.64 -11.96
N PRO A 84 9.80 7.67 -11.68
CA PRO A 84 9.07 7.61 -10.40
C PRO A 84 10.06 7.43 -9.25
N ALA A 85 9.90 8.20 -8.17
CA ALA A 85 10.75 8.10 -6.98
C ALA A 85 10.50 6.83 -6.16
N VAL A 86 9.33 6.22 -6.30
CA VAL A 86 8.92 4.99 -5.64
C VAL A 86 8.28 4.06 -6.68
N ALA A 87 8.73 2.82 -6.73
CA ALA A 87 8.09 1.74 -7.47
C ALA A 87 7.29 0.88 -6.46
N VAL A 88 6.00 0.71 -6.71
CA VAL A 88 5.11 -0.11 -5.87
C VAL A 88 5.06 -1.52 -6.43
N THR A 89 5.21 -2.52 -5.57
CA THR A 89 5.07 -3.94 -5.91
C THR A 89 4.35 -4.69 -4.79
N PHE A 90 3.74 -5.82 -5.14
CA PHE A 90 2.94 -6.65 -4.25
C PHE A 90 3.49 -8.07 -4.27
N ALA A 91 3.47 -8.74 -3.12
CA ALA A 91 3.84 -10.14 -3.00
C ALA A 91 3.05 -10.81 -1.87
N SER A 92 2.73 -12.10 -2.03
CA SER A 92 2.16 -12.89 -0.94
C SER A 92 3.14 -12.97 0.23
N PHE A 93 2.64 -13.17 1.44
CA PHE A 93 3.47 -13.37 2.61
C PHE A 93 2.99 -14.55 3.48
N PRO A 94 3.74 -15.66 3.54
CA PRO A 94 5.07 -15.88 2.99
C PRO A 94 5.12 -15.95 1.46
N MET A 95 6.22 -15.48 0.88
CA MET A 95 6.45 -15.53 -0.57
C MET A 95 6.83 -16.94 -1.04
N SER A 96 6.25 -17.35 -2.17
CA SER A 96 6.75 -18.45 -2.99
C SER A 96 8.12 -18.12 -3.62
N ASP A 97 8.80 -19.13 -4.16
CA ASP A 97 10.07 -18.91 -4.87
C ASP A 97 9.90 -18.07 -6.15
N GLN A 98 8.75 -18.20 -6.82
CA GLN A 98 8.44 -17.41 -8.01
C GLN A 98 8.23 -15.93 -7.66
N GLU A 99 7.57 -15.62 -6.55
CA GLU A 99 7.39 -14.24 -6.08
C GLU A 99 8.71 -13.61 -5.64
N LYS A 100 9.63 -14.39 -5.06
CA LYS A 100 10.99 -13.92 -4.75
C LYS A 100 11.73 -13.52 -6.04
N ILE A 101 11.58 -14.27 -7.13
CA ILE A 101 12.17 -13.92 -8.43
C ILE A 101 11.55 -12.63 -8.99
N TRP A 102 10.23 -12.46 -8.91
CA TRP A 102 9.58 -11.23 -9.35
C TRP A 102 9.98 -10.03 -8.51
N LEU A 103 10.15 -10.22 -7.20
CA LEU A 103 10.65 -9.18 -6.30
C LEU A 103 12.10 -8.79 -6.62
N ASP A 104 12.97 -9.75 -6.95
CA ASP A 104 14.33 -9.48 -7.43
C ASP A 104 14.30 -8.62 -8.69
N GLN A 105 13.44 -8.94 -9.66
CA GLN A 105 13.27 -8.16 -10.90
C GLN A 105 12.76 -6.73 -10.65
N ALA A 106 11.77 -6.57 -9.76
CA ALA A 106 11.26 -5.26 -9.37
C ALA A 106 12.34 -4.43 -8.66
N ALA A 107 13.12 -5.06 -7.77
CA ALA A 107 14.25 -4.43 -7.09
C ALA A 107 15.34 -3.99 -8.09
N ASP A 108 15.64 -4.81 -9.10
CA ASP A 108 16.59 -4.47 -10.16
C ASP A 108 16.13 -3.26 -10.99
N GLN A 109 14.87 -3.23 -11.41
CA GLN A 109 14.31 -2.08 -12.11
C GLN A 109 14.30 -0.82 -11.24
N ALA A 110 13.94 -0.94 -9.96
CA ALA A 110 13.94 0.19 -9.03
C ALA A 110 15.36 0.77 -8.88
N LYS A 111 16.38 -0.07 -8.67
CA LYS A 111 17.78 0.38 -8.61
C LYS A 111 18.23 1.05 -9.90
N ALA A 112 17.95 0.44 -11.06
CA ALA A 112 18.30 1.02 -12.36
C ALA A 112 17.62 2.40 -12.59
N GLY A 113 16.38 2.54 -12.12
CA GLY A 113 15.61 3.78 -12.12
C GLY A 113 16.02 4.78 -11.04
N LYS A 114 16.91 4.42 -10.11
CA LYS A 114 17.21 5.18 -8.87
C LYS A 114 15.95 5.45 -8.03
N SER A 115 14.97 4.56 -8.12
CA SER A 115 13.72 4.55 -7.35
C SER A 115 13.93 3.85 -6.01
N ARG A 116 13.00 4.13 -5.08
CA ARG A 116 12.76 3.31 -3.88
C ARG A 116 11.77 2.21 -4.22
N LEU A 117 11.67 1.20 -3.37
CA LEU A 117 10.65 0.17 -3.48
C LEU A 117 9.62 0.29 -2.35
N LEU A 118 8.33 0.32 -2.68
CA LEU A 118 7.26 0.07 -1.71
C LEU A 118 6.74 -1.34 -1.94
N LEU A 119 7.04 -2.24 -1.02
CA LEU A 119 6.65 -3.65 -1.05
C LEU A 119 5.40 -3.84 -0.18
N THR A 120 4.29 -4.15 -0.81
CA THR A 120 3.07 -4.59 -0.13
C THR A 120 3.13 -6.09 0.09
N LEU A 121 2.92 -6.52 1.34
CA LEU A 121 2.94 -7.93 1.72
C LEU A 121 1.54 -8.41 2.07
N GLU A 122 1.11 -9.48 1.43
CA GLU A 122 -0.27 -9.96 1.48
C GLU A 122 -0.36 -11.37 2.08
N PRO A 123 -0.71 -11.51 3.37
CA PRO A 123 -0.81 -12.81 4.02
C PRO A 123 -2.12 -13.52 3.65
N TRP A 124 -2.23 -13.97 2.40
CA TRP A 124 -3.40 -14.68 1.87
C TRP A 124 -3.75 -15.97 2.62
N GLY A 125 -2.77 -16.63 3.24
CA GLY A 125 -2.98 -17.79 4.12
C GLY A 125 -3.45 -17.42 5.54
N GLY A 126 -3.62 -16.12 5.85
CA GLY A 126 -4.02 -15.62 7.15
C GLY A 126 -2.85 -15.18 8.04
N LEU A 127 -3.19 -14.50 9.14
CA LEU A 127 -2.20 -13.87 10.03
C LEU A 127 -1.38 -14.87 10.84
N ASP A 128 -1.86 -16.10 11.02
CA ASP A 128 -1.13 -17.17 11.73
C ASP A 128 0.14 -17.63 10.97
N GLU A 129 0.20 -17.46 9.66
CA GLU A 129 1.39 -17.78 8.86
C GLU A 129 2.55 -16.79 9.08
N VAL A 130 2.26 -15.64 9.70
CA VAL A 130 3.21 -14.56 10.01
C VAL A 130 4.02 -14.92 11.26
N THR A 131 4.82 -15.98 11.14
CA THR A 131 5.66 -16.48 12.22
C THR A 131 6.98 -15.71 12.34
N ALA A 132 7.63 -15.80 13.51
CA ALA A 132 8.91 -15.10 13.74
C ALA A 132 10.00 -15.55 12.74
N ALA A 133 9.99 -16.83 12.36
CA ALA A 133 10.91 -17.38 11.38
C ALA A 133 10.72 -16.73 10.00
N ARG A 134 9.46 -16.61 9.54
CA ARG A 134 9.12 -15.99 8.24
C ARG A 134 9.39 -14.49 8.24
N SER A 135 9.09 -13.77 9.31
CA SER A 135 9.44 -12.35 9.44
C SER A 135 10.95 -12.13 9.37
N ARG A 136 11.77 -13.00 9.98
CA ARG A 136 13.24 -12.92 9.87
C ARG A 136 13.76 -13.34 8.50
N GLU A 137 13.13 -14.31 7.83
CA GLU A 137 13.45 -14.66 6.44
C GLU A 137 13.26 -13.46 5.51
N LEU A 138 12.09 -12.80 5.59
CA LEU A 138 11.81 -11.55 4.89
C LEU A 138 12.86 -10.49 5.21
N ALA A 139 13.09 -10.18 6.48
CA ALA A 139 14.01 -9.11 6.84
C ALA A 139 15.45 -9.38 6.34
N ARG A 140 15.91 -10.64 6.32
CA ARG A 140 17.20 -11.00 5.70
C ARG A 140 17.21 -10.78 4.19
N LEU A 141 16.10 -11.06 3.49
CA LEU A 141 15.94 -10.74 2.07
C LEU A 141 16.03 -9.23 1.83
N LEU A 142 15.27 -8.43 2.58
CA LEU A 142 15.29 -6.97 2.47
C LEU A 142 16.68 -6.39 2.78
N ALA A 143 17.38 -6.94 3.76
CA ALA A 143 18.77 -6.57 4.05
C ALA A 143 19.72 -6.82 2.88
N ARG A 144 19.47 -7.84 2.03
CA ARG A 144 20.27 -8.07 0.80
C ARG A 144 20.09 -6.93 -0.19
N TYR A 145 18.86 -6.46 -0.37
CA TYR A 145 18.57 -5.32 -1.22
C TYR A 145 19.14 -4.01 -0.65
N ASN A 146 19.06 -3.81 0.66
CA ASN A 146 19.66 -2.64 1.31
C ASN A 146 21.18 -2.57 1.10
N ARG A 147 21.90 -3.71 1.13
CA ARG A 147 23.33 -3.78 0.79
C ARG A 147 23.65 -3.39 -0.65
N GLN A 148 22.66 -3.45 -1.54
CA GLN A 148 22.75 -3.00 -2.92
C GLN A 148 22.27 -1.55 -3.10
N GLY A 149 22.03 -0.83 -2.00
CA GLY A 149 21.64 0.57 -2.00
C GLY A 149 20.14 0.83 -2.18
N LEU A 150 19.30 -0.21 -2.18
CA LEU A 150 17.85 -0.03 -2.33
C LEU A 150 17.19 0.36 -0.99
N ASP A 151 16.48 1.47 -1.03
CA ASP A 151 15.58 1.93 0.03
C ASP A 151 14.21 1.26 -0.13
N ILE A 152 13.68 0.72 0.97
CA ILE A 152 12.44 -0.08 0.96
C ILE A 152 11.44 0.45 1.98
N TYR A 153 10.17 0.47 1.60
CA TYR A 153 9.03 0.64 2.49
C TYR A 153 8.25 -0.67 2.50
N VAL A 154 8.02 -1.25 3.68
CA VAL A 154 7.20 -2.46 3.84
C VAL A 154 5.80 -2.03 4.27
N ARG A 155 4.82 -2.22 3.37
CA ARG A 155 3.40 -2.03 3.65
C ARG A 155 2.77 -3.39 3.93
N PHE A 156 2.81 -3.80 5.20
CA PHE A 156 2.36 -5.13 5.61
C PHE A 156 0.84 -5.20 5.81
N ALA A 157 0.18 -6.17 5.18
CA ALA A 157 -1.23 -6.47 5.35
C ALA A 157 -2.10 -5.20 5.29
N HIS A 158 -1.97 -4.48 4.18
CA HIS A 158 -2.68 -3.21 3.93
C HIS A 158 -4.20 -3.37 4.04
N GLU A 159 -4.90 -2.27 4.30
CA GLU A 159 -6.37 -2.21 4.26
C GLU A 159 -7.07 -3.23 5.18
N MET A 160 -6.42 -3.53 6.30
CA MET A 160 -6.93 -4.42 7.35
C MET A 160 -8.28 -4.00 7.94
N ASN A 161 -8.64 -2.72 7.81
CA ASN A 161 -9.94 -2.17 8.23
C ASN A 161 -11.07 -2.40 7.21
N GLY A 162 -10.78 -2.96 6.04
CA GLY A 162 -11.78 -3.44 5.07
C GLY A 162 -12.47 -4.72 5.53
N SER A 163 -13.07 -5.45 4.59
CA SER A 163 -13.73 -6.76 4.84
C SER A 163 -13.46 -7.80 3.73
N TRP A 164 -12.52 -7.50 2.81
CA TRP A 164 -12.28 -8.27 1.58
C TRP A 164 -11.00 -9.13 1.59
N TYR A 165 -10.09 -8.93 2.55
CA TYR A 165 -8.85 -9.70 2.65
C TYR A 165 -8.82 -10.67 3.84
N ALA A 166 -8.03 -11.75 3.72
CA ALA A 166 -7.91 -12.79 4.76
C ALA A 166 -7.39 -12.30 6.12
N TRP A 167 -6.80 -11.10 6.16
CA TRP A 167 -6.30 -10.44 7.38
C TRP A 167 -7.20 -9.29 7.85
N ALA A 168 -8.34 -9.07 7.19
CA ALA A 168 -9.28 -8.01 7.55
C ALA A 168 -10.06 -8.35 8.83
N GLN A 169 -10.51 -7.31 9.54
CA GLN A 169 -11.40 -7.43 10.71
C GLN A 169 -10.93 -8.36 11.83
N GLN A 170 -9.60 -8.46 11.99
CA GLN A 170 -8.93 -9.23 13.05
C GLN A 170 -7.93 -8.35 13.81
N PRO A 171 -8.39 -7.31 14.55
CA PRO A 171 -7.53 -6.22 15.04
C PRO A 171 -6.37 -6.69 15.93
N GLU A 172 -6.61 -7.58 16.89
CA GLU A 172 -5.57 -8.03 17.81
C GLU A 172 -4.53 -8.93 17.12
N ALA A 173 -4.99 -9.86 16.29
CA ALA A 173 -4.11 -10.71 15.49
C ALA A 173 -3.28 -9.88 14.51
N TYR A 174 -3.90 -8.87 13.88
CA TYR A 174 -3.23 -7.94 12.98
C TYR A 174 -2.11 -7.19 13.70
N VAL A 175 -2.39 -6.61 14.87
CA VAL A 175 -1.40 -5.90 15.67
C VAL A 175 -0.24 -6.82 16.07
N ALA A 176 -0.51 -8.07 16.48
CA ALA A 176 0.52 -9.03 16.83
C ALA A 176 1.42 -9.39 15.64
N ALA A 177 0.83 -9.64 14.47
CA ALA A 177 1.54 -9.95 13.24
C ALA A 177 2.39 -8.75 12.75
N PHE A 178 1.82 -7.54 12.73
CA PHE A 178 2.52 -6.32 12.34
C PHE A 178 3.76 -6.09 13.21
N ARG A 179 3.61 -6.19 14.54
CA ARG A 179 4.71 -6.02 15.50
C ARG A 179 5.84 -7.03 15.26
N ARG A 180 5.50 -8.26 14.86
CA ARG A 180 6.48 -9.31 14.58
C ARG A 180 7.29 -9.03 13.32
N VAL A 181 6.64 -8.59 12.24
CA VAL A 181 7.32 -8.14 11.02
C VAL A 181 8.19 -6.92 11.31
N ALA A 182 7.63 -5.93 12.01
CA ALA A 182 8.33 -4.69 12.36
C ALA A 182 9.60 -4.95 13.17
N ASN A 183 9.53 -5.76 14.23
CA ASN A 183 10.71 -6.14 15.00
C ASN A 183 11.80 -6.75 14.12
N ALA A 184 11.46 -7.72 13.24
CA ALA A 184 12.44 -8.35 12.37
C ALA A 184 13.07 -7.35 11.39
N VAL A 185 12.28 -6.45 10.83
CA VAL A 185 12.77 -5.39 9.91
C VAL A 185 13.69 -4.43 10.66
N HIS A 186 13.26 -3.90 11.81
CA HIS A 186 14.06 -2.97 12.63
C HIS A 186 15.33 -3.61 13.21
N ASP A 187 15.37 -4.94 13.37
CA ASP A 187 16.54 -5.68 13.84
C ASP A 187 17.57 -5.97 12.76
N LEU A 188 17.13 -6.23 11.52
CA LEU A 188 18.01 -6.83 10.50
C LEU A 188 18.27 -5.94 9.29
N THR A 189 17.59 -4.79 9.19
CA THR A 189 17.69 -3.89 8.03
C THR A 189 18.17 -2.51 8.43
N SER A 190 18.80 -1.80 7.48
CA SER A 190 19.33 -0.44 7.68
C SER A 190 18.73 0.60 6.73
N ARG A 191 17.98 0.16 5.71
CA ARG A 191 17.35 1.04 4.72
C ARG A 191 15.92 0.61 4.41
N THR A 192 15.23 0.10 5.42
CA THR A 192 13.84 -0.35 5.30
C THR A 192 12.99 0.31 6.38
N ALA A 193 11.84 0.85 5.99
CA ALA A 193 10.86 1.45 6.88
C ALA A 193 9.57 0.63 6.91
N MET A 194 8.99 0.43 8.09
CA MET A 194 7.67 -0.17 8.28
C MET A 194 6.56 0.86 8.11
N MET A 195 5.56 0.52 7.30
CA MET A 195 4.41 1.35 7.02
C MET A 195 3.12 0.69 7.48
N TRP A 196 2.33 1.39 8.30
CA TRP A 196 0.97 1.01 8.67
C TRP A 196 -0.03 1.78 7.79
N ALA A 197 -0.82 1.08 6.99
CA ALA A 197 -1.63 1.69 5.95
C ALA A 197 -3.04 1.08 5.83
N PRO A 198 -4.05 1.65 6.50
CA PRO A 198 -5.46 1.29 6.28
C PRO A 198 -5.99 1.80 4.93
N ASN A 199 -7.19 1.34 4.57
CA ASN A 199 -8.05 1.97 3.57
C ASN A 199 -8.70 3.22 4.18
N TYR A 200 -9.07 4.22 3.36
CA TYR A 200 -9.93 5.30 3.83
C TYR A 200 -11.22 4.78 4.49
N GLY A 201 -11.69 5.45 5.55
CA GLY A 201 -12.71 4.91 6.45
C GLY A 201 -14.15 5.09 5.97
N GLY A 202 -14.38 5.88 4.92
CA GLY A 202 -15.72 6.08 4.36
C GLY A 202 -16.32 4.75 3.90
N GLY A 203 -17.53 4.43 4.39
CA GLY A 203 -18.19 3.15 4.17
C GLY A 203 -17.88 2.05 5.19
N TYR A 204 -17.07 2.31 6.23
CA TYR A 204 -16.86 1.38 7.34
C TYR A 204 -18.22 1.00 8.00
N PRO A 205 -18.45 -0.28 8.36
CA PRO A 205 -17.50 -1.41 8.41
C PRO A 205 -17.41 -2.24 7.13
N PHE A 206 -17.83 -1.69 5.97
CA PHE A 206 -17.81 -2.38 4.69
C PHE A 206 -18.58 -3.72 4.73
N ALA A 207 -19.82 -3.66 5.21
CA ALA A 207 -20.65 -4.85 5.44
C ALA A 207 -20.83 -5.70 4.16
N GLY A 208 -20.88 -7.01 4.33
CA GLY A 208 -21.06 -7.98 3.25
C GLY A 208 -19.78 -8.53 2.63
N GLY A 209 -18.61 -8.09 3.08
CA GLY A 209 -17.33 -8.65 2.64
C GLY A 209 -17.07 -10.05 3.19
N THR A 210 -16.31 -10.84 2.43
CA THR A 210 -15.99 -12.26 2.73
C THR A 210 -15.36 -12.48 4.11
N TYR A 211 -14.62 -11.50 4.62
CA TYR A 211 -13.87 -11.57 5.88
C TYR A 211 -14.40 -10.58 6.92
N GLN A 212 -15.67 -10.18 6.81
CA GLN A 212 -16.32 -9.40 7.86
C GLN A 212 -16.31 -10.19 9.19
N ALA A 213 -15.97 -9.52 10.29
CA ALA A 213 -16.05 -10.09 11.62
C ALA A 213 -17.50 -10.50 11.92
N PRO A 214 -17.77 -11.75 12.30
CA PRO A 214 -19.11 -12.19 12.64
C PRO A 214 -19.66 -11.38 13.83
N PRO A 215 -20.93 -10.94 13.80
CA PRO A 215 -21.55 -10.29 14.95
C PRO A 215 -21.45 -11.15 16.22
N GLY A 216 -21.06 -10.53 17.34
CA GLY A 216 -20.85 -11.21 18.63
C GLY A 216 -19.58 -12.09 18.71
N SER A 217 -18.69 -12.00 17.72
CA SER A 217 -17.33 -12.54 17.84
C SER A 217 -16.45 -11.61 18.68
N HIS A 218 -15.36 -12.16 19.22
CA HIS A 218 -14.36 -11.37 19.95
C HIS A 218 -13.80 -10.21 19.09
N ASP A 219 -13.57 -10.44 17.80
CA ASP A 219 -13.10 -9.38 16.90
C ASP A 219 -14.16 -8.27 16.74
N ALA A 220 -15.45 -8.62 16.65
CA ALA A 220 -16.52 -7.63 16.61
C ALA A 220 -16.59 -6.80 17.91
N ASP A 221 -16.36 -7.41 19.08
CA ASP A 221 -16.31 -6.70 20.36
C ASP A 221 -15.14 -5.70 20.42
N VAL A 222 -14.00 -6.01 19.79
CA VAL A 222 -12.84 -5.10 19.71
C VAL A 222 -13.08 -3.96 18.71
N LEU A 223 -13.85 -4.23 17.65
CA LEU A 223 -14.21 -3.26 16.61
C LEU A 223 -15.37 -2.34 17.01
N ASP A 224 -16.19 -2.73 17.99
CA ASP A 224 -17.18 -1.88 18.66
C ASP A 224 -16.48 -0.87 19.58
N THR A 225 -15.95 0.17 18.96
CA THR A 225 -15.14 1.19 19.62
C THR A 225 -15.96 2.20 20.42
N ASN A 226 -17.27 2.28 20.16
CA ASN A 226 -18.20 3.16 20.87
C ASN A 226 -18.96 2.41 22.01
N GLY A 227 -18.95 1.08 22.00
CA GLY A 227 -19.52 0.20 23.03
C GLY A 227 -21.05 0.06 22.96
N ASP A 228 -21.67 0.26 21.80
CA ASP A 228 -23.12 0.18 21.62
C ASP A 228 -23.63 -1.22 21.25
N GLY A 229 -22.72 -2.18 21.09
CA GLY A 229 -22.99 -3.58 20.74
C GLY A 229 -23.09 -3.84 19.24
N SER A 230 -22.80 -2.86 18.38
CA SER A 230 -22.83 -3.00 16.92
C SER A 230 -21.65 -2.29 16.25
N VAL A 231 -20.92 -3.00 15.40
CA VAL A 231 -19.88 -2.37 14.55
C VAL A 231 -20.56 -1.60 13.42
N THR A 232 -20.43 -0.27 13.40
CA THR A 232 -21.08 0.63 12.44
C THR A 232 -20.12 1.71 11.94
N GLY A 233 -20.58 2.61 11.07
CA GLY A 233 -19.80 3.79 10.64
C GLY A 233 -19.55 4.83 11.75
N ALA A 234 -20.13 4.65 12.94
CA ALA A 234 -19.83 5.46 14.12
C ALA A 234 -18.58 4.99 14.87
N ASP A 235 -18.05 3.81 14.52
CA ASP A 235 -16.82 3.27 15.10
C ASP A 235 -15.57 3.79 14.42
N ASP A 236 -14.47 3.82 15.17
CA ASP A 236 -13.16 4.22 14.68
C ASP A 236 -12.57 3.10 13.80
N PRO A 237 -12.44 3.33 12.48
CA PRO A 237 -11.98 2.31 11.55
C PRO A 237 -10.47 2.04 11.66
N TYR A 238 -9.73 2.83 12.43
CA TYR A 238 -8.26 2.83 12.43
C TYR A 238 -7.68 2.36 13.76
N ARG A 239 -8.18 2.92 14.87
CA ARG A 239 -7.61 2.76 16.21
C ARG A 239 -7.47 1.30 16.66
N PRO A 240 -8.42 0.37 16.40
CA PRO A 240 -8.26 -1.04 16.78
C PRO A 240 -7.02 -1.71 16.17
N TYR A 241 -6.55 -1.25 15.00
CA TYR A 241 -5.44 -1.85 14.27
C TYR A 241 -4.09 -1.17 14.54
N TRP A 242 -4.04 -0.11 15.35
CA TRP A 242 -2.82 0.67 15.57
C TRP A 242 -1.77 -0.16 16.33
N PRO A 243 -0.62 -0.52 15.72
CA PRO A 243 0.35 -1.39 16.37
C PRO A 243 1.20 -0.66 17.42
N GLY A 244 1.14 0.66 17.47
CA GLY A 244 1.93 1.51 18.35
C GLY A 244 3.15 2.12 17.66
N LYS A 245 3.45 3.39 17.99
CA LYS A 245 4.45 4.22 17.30
C LYS A 245 5.84 3.57 17.16
N LYS A 246 6.28 2.79 18.14
CA LYS A 246 7.62 2.14 18.10
C LYS A 246 7.79 1.10 16.98
N TYR A 247 6.70 0.64 16.38
CA TYR A 247 6.70 -0.35 15.29
C TYR A 247 6.50 0.29 13.92
N VAL A 248 6.21 1.59 13.87
CA VAL A 248 5.74 2.28 12.67
C VAL A 248 6.70 3.43 12.34
N ASP A 249 7.27 3.40 11.14
CA ASP A 249 8.12 4.46 10.63
C ASP A 249 7.35 5.43 9.72
N TRP A 250 6.28 4.93 9.09
CA TRP A 250 5.39 5.65 8.19
C TRP A 250 3.94 5.26 8.42
N VAL A 251 3.04 6.23 8.29
CA VAL A 251 1.60 5.94 8.20
C VAL A 251 1.16 6.13 6.76
N GLY A 252 0.25 5.29 6.29
CA GLY A 252 -0.20 5.28 4.90
C GLY A 252 -1.72 5.25 4.82
N MET A 253 -2.27 5.58 3.66
CA MET A 253 -3.68 5.35 3.37
C MET A 253 -3.89 5.11 1.88
N SER A 254 -4.72 4.12 1.54
CA SER A 254 -5.28 4.01 0.19
C SER A 254 -6.44 5.00 0.05
N VAL A 255 -6.37 5.87 -0.96
CA VAL A 255 -7.36 6.93 -1.20
C VAL A 255 -7.66 7.02 -2.68
N TYR A 256 -8.89 6.67 -3.06
CA TYR A 256 -9.34 6.67 -4.45
C TYR A 256 -10.55 7.57 -4.63
N HIS A 257 -10.74 8.07 -5.85
CA HIS A 257 -12.04 8.53 -6.27
C HIS A 257 -12.78 7.41 -7.01
N TRP A 258 -13.69 6.73 -6.31
CA TRP A 258 -14.57 5.69 -6.86
C TRP A 258 -15.82 6.25 -7.56
N GLY A 259 -16.27 7.43 -7.12
CA GLY A 259 -17.53 8.05 -7.52
C GLY A 259 -18.14 8.81 -6.35
N ALA A 260 -19.44 9.03 -6.41
CA ALA A 260 -20.30 9.58 -5.38
C ALA A 260 -21.00 8.45 -4.63
N VAL A 261 -21.80 7.59 -5.26
CA VAL A 261 -22.66 6.64 -4.51
C VAL A 261 -22.43 5.19 -4.93
N TYR A 262 -22.43 4.27 -3.96
CA TYR A 262 -22.42 2.82 -4.19
C TYR A 262 -23.82 2.31 -4.62
N PRO A 263 -23.96 1.37 -5.56
CA PRO A 263 -22.92 0.61 -6.25
C PRO A 263 -22.10 1.46 -7.24
N TRP A 264 -20.78 1.24 -7.25
CA TRP A 264 -19.86 1.98 -8.11
C TRP A 264 -20.06 1.65 -9.59
N GLY A 265 -19.65 2.57 -10.48
CA GLY A 265 -19.61 2.34 -11.92
C GLY A 265 -20.14 3.48 -12.77
N GLU A 266 -20.83 4.44 -12.16
CA GLU A 266 -21.13 5.71 -12.82
C GLU A 266 -19.86 6.58 -12.85
N ASN A 267 -19.60 7.18 -14.01
CA ASN A 267 -18.46 8.07 -14.21
C ASN A 267 -18.81 9.45 -13.64
N GLU A 268 -18.38 9.71 -12.41
CA GLU A 268 -18.68 10.97 -11.71
C GLU A 268 -17.42 11.83 -11.53
N VAL A 269 -17.59 13.15 -11.55
CA VAL A 269 -16.48 14.09 -11.32
C VAL A 269 -16.30 14.27 -9.81
N PRO A 270 -15.08 14.14 -9.27
CA PRO A 270 -14.84 14.40 -7.84
C PRO A 270 -15.10 15.86 -7.49
N GLU A 271 -15.72 16.07 -6.34
CA GLU A 271 -16.01 17.40 -5.82
C GLU A 271 -14.71 18.11 -5.42
N PRO A 272 -14.64 19.45 -5.52
CA PRO A 272 -13.47 20.20 -5.09
C PRO A 272 -13.17 19.98 -3.61
N GLY A 273 -11.92 19.66 -3.28
CA GLY A 273 -11.48 19.49 -1.89
C GLY A 273 -11.45 18.04 -1.40
N LYS A 274 -12.22 17.15 -2.06
CA LYS A 274 -12.38 15.73 -1.69
C LYS A 274 -11.09 15.06 -1.25
N PHE A 275 -10.02 15.11 -2.05
CA PHE A 275 -8.75 14.45 -1.68
C PHE A 275 -8.24 14.84 -0.28
N ARG A 276 -8.29 16.12 0.06
CA ARG A 276 -7.85 16.60 1.38
C ARG A 276 -8.88 16.26 2.45
N ASP A 277 -10.16 16.36 2.14
CA ASP A 277 -11.22 16.12 3.10
C ASP A 277 -11.24 14.65 3.55
N LEU A 278 -10.97 13.70 2.66
CA LEU A 278 -10.79 12.28 3.00
C LEU A 278 -9.60 12.07 3.94
N LEU A 279 -8.44 12.70 3.68
CA LEU A 279 -7.28 12.61 4.58
C LEU A 279 -7.51 13.24 5.96
N ARG A 280 -8.41 14.23 6.02
CA ARG A 280 -8.64 15.08 7.19
C ARG A 280 -9.88 14.68 7.98
N GLY A 281 -10.63 13.66 7.56
CA GLY A 281 -11.88 13.26 8.22
C GLY A 281 -12.93 14.37 8.19
N THR A 282 -12.96 15.17 7.12
CA THR A 282 -13.89 16.31 6.97
C THR A 282 -14.78 16.18 5.73
N TYR A 283 -14.90 14.98 5.16
CA TYR A 283 -15.69 14.76 3.95
C TYR A 283 -17.19 14.73 4.29
N ASP A 284 -17.92 15.66 3.69
CA ASP A 284 -19.37 15.72 3.65
C ASP A 284 -19.75 16.15 2.23
N GLY A 285 -20.16 15.19 1.41
CA GLY A 285 -20.25 15.38 -0.04
C GLY A 285 -21.21 14.42 -0.72
N ALA A 286 -20.99 14.20 -2.01
CA ALA A 286 -21.85 13.37 -2.83
C ALA A 286 -21.84 11.89 -2.41
N ALA A 287 -20.79 11.42 -1.73
CA ALA A 287 -20.77 10.09 -1.10
C ALA A 287 -21.42 10.02 0.29
N GLY A 288 -22.03 11.13 0.72
CA GLY A 288 -22.70 11.25 2.01
C GLY A 288 -21.85 11.97 3.05
N ASN A 289 -22.38 11.99 4.27
CA ASN A 289 -21.72 12.56 5.43
C ASN A 289 -20.82 11.51 6.08
N GLU A 290 -19.50 11.72 5.98
CA GLU A 290 -18.47 10.83 6.52
C GLU A 290 -17.69 11.52 7.65
N LEU A 291 -18.29 12.52 8.32
CA LEU A 291 -17.64 13.28 9.42
C LEU A 291 -17.34 12.44 10.67
N ALA A 292 -17.84 11.20 10.73
CA ALA A 292 -17.47 10.23 11.76
C ALA A 292 -16.07 9.61 11.52
N VAL A 293 -15.56 9.65 10.28
CA VAL A 293 -14.23 9.14 9.95
C VAL A 293 -13.16 10.04 10.60
N PRO A 294 -12.23 9.51 11.40
CA PRO A 294 -11.21 10.32 12.07
C PRO A 294 -10.28 11.07 11.11
N ASP A 295 -9.73 12.22 11.56
CA ASP A 295 -8.67 12.97 10.87
C ASP A 295 -7.34 12.19 10.91
N PHE A 296 -7.23 11.16 10.06
CA PHE A 296 -6.08 10.27 10.00
C PHE A 296 -4.76 11.04 9.87
N TYR A 297 -4.76 12.09 9.04
CA TYR A 297 -3.58 12.93 8.85
C TYR A 297 -3.17 13.66 10.13
N ALA A 298 -4.11 14.27 10.87
CA ALA A 298 -3.78 14.95 12.12
C ALA A 298 -3.31 13.96 13.18
N GLU A 299 -4.06 12.88 13.37
CA GLU A 299 -3.89 11.96 14.48
C GLU A 299 -2.62 11.12 14.30
N TYR A 300 -2.50 10.41 13.18
CA TYR A 300 -1.42 9.45 12.97
C TYR A 300 -0.21 10.06 12.27
N GLY A 301 -0.41 11.11 11.48
CA GLY A 301 0.67 11.85 10.81
C GLY A 301 1.25 12.95 11.69
N ALA A 302 0.52 14.06 11.81
CA ALA A 302 1.04 15.29 12.39
C ALA A 302 1.32 15.19 13.90
N ALA A 303 0.39 14.64 14.69
CA ALA A 303 0.52 14.54 16.14
C ALA A 303 1.61 13.53 16.54
N LEU A 304 1.72 12.41 15.82
CA LEU A 304 2.78 11.42 16.05
C LEU A 304 4.10 11.76 15.35
N GLN A 305 4.14 12.82 14.54
CA GLN A 305 5.30 13.21 13.74
C GLN A 305 5.79 12.07 12.81
N LEU A 306 4.86 11.35 12.21
CA LEU A 306 5.14 10.30 11.24
C LEU A 306 4.88 10.81 9.82
N PRO A 307 5.77 10.52 8.86
CA PRO A 307 5.50 10.76 7.44
C PRO A 307 4.22 10.04 7.00
N VAL A 308 3.34 10.76 6.31
CA VAL A 308 2.09 10.26 5.72
C VAL A 308 2.33 9.91 4.26
N ALA A 309 1.91 8.72 3.85
CA ALA A 309 1.87 8.26 2.48
C ALA A 309 0.43 8.12 2.00
N VAL A 310 0.12 8.65 0.82
CA VAL A 310 -1.00 8.13 0.02
C VAL A 310 -0.44 6.96 -0.75
N THR A 311 -0.69 5.76 -0.23
CA THR A 311 -0.01 4.54 -0.70
C THR A 311 -0.50 4.11 -2.06
N GLU A 312 -1.75 4.45 -2.36
CA GLU A 312 -2.40 4.25 -3.64
C GLU A 312 -3.45 5.34 -3.86
N THR A 313 -3.49 5.88 -5.08
CA THR A 313 -4.57 6.76 -5.51
C THR A 313 -4.72 6.74 -7.02
N ALA A 314 -5.97 6.87 -7.47
CA ALA A 314 -6.36 7.14 -8.85
C ALA A 314 -7.84 7.57 -8.85
N ALA A 315 -8.36 7.89 -10.03
CA ALA A 315 -9.77 8.16 -10.23
C ALA A 315 -10.38 7.15 -11.19
N LEU A 316 -11.54 6.62 -10.80
CA LEU A 316 -12.28 5.61 -11.53
C LEU A 316 -12.73 6.19 -12.88
N TYR A 317 -12.57 5.38 -13.92
CA TYR A 317 -13.21 5.62 -15.21
C TYR A 317 -13.62 4.28 -15.82
N VAL A 318 -14.91 4.09 -16.02
CA VAL A 318 -15.49 2.94 -16.72
C VAL A 318 -15.61 3.30 -18.20
N PRO A 319 -14.82 2.68 -19.10
CA PRO A 319 -14.80 3.08 -20.51
C PRO A 319 -16.15 2.97 -21.22
N ASP A 320 -16.95 1.97 -20.83
CA ASP A 320 -18.28 1.69 -21.38
C ASP A 320 -19.41 2.21 -20.46
N GLY A 321 -19.06 2.96 -19.39
CA GLY A 321 -19.99 3.50 -18.42
C GLY A 321 -20.62 4.83 -18.88
N GLY A 322 -21.80 5.14 -18.34
CA GLY A 322 -22.43 6.45 -18.49
C GLY A 322 -21.82 7.50 -17.55
N GLY A 323 -22.12 8.79 -17.79
CA GLY A 323 -21.68 9.90 -16.95
C GLY A 323 -20.65 10.82 -17.61
N ALA A 324 -19.78 11.41 -16.80
CA ALA A 324 -18.74 12.32 -17.22
C ALA A 324 -17.62 11.64 -18.02
N GLY A 325 -16.95 12.42 -18.87
CA GLY A 325 -15.83 11.92 -19.67
C GLY A 325 -14.56 11.72 -18.84
N GLU A 326 -13.71 10.77 -19.26
CA GLU A 326 -12.45 10.40 -18.59
C GLU A 326 -11.58 11.60 -18.18
N MET A 327 -11.40 12.56 -19.09
CA MET A 327 -10.58 13.73 -18.81
C MET A 327 -11.15 14.57 -17.68
N ALA A 328 -12.47 14.79 -17.64
CA ALA A 328 -13.10 15.61 -16.61
C ALA A 328 -12.91 14.99 -15.21
N ILE A 329 -13.04 13.67 -15.12
CA ILE A 329 -12.91 12.94 -13.86
C ILE A 329 -11.47 12.91 -13.39
N LYS A 330 -10.57 12.43 -14.25
CA LYS A 330 -9.17 12.25 -13.88
C LYS A 330 -8.49 13.59 -13.61
N SER A 331 -8.79 14.64 -14.40
CA SER A 331 -8.24 15.97 -14.14
C SER A 331 -8.73 16.61 -12.86
N ALA A 332 -10.03 16.55 -12.58
CA ALA A 332 -10.55 17.04 -11.31
C ALA A 332 -9.95 16.30 -10.11
N TRP A 333 -9.56 15.02 -10.24
CA TRP A 333 -8.86 14.31 -9.17
C TRP A 333 -7.38 14.69 -9.07
N TRP A 334 -6.62 14.59 -10.17
CA TRP A 334 -5.19 14.86 -10.11
C TRP A 334 -4.90 16.32 -9.78
N ASP A 335 -5.76 17.27 -10.15
CA ASP A 335 -5.61 18.69 -9.78
C ASP A 335 -5.65 18.88 -8.26
N GLN A 336 -6.43 18.05 -7.55
CA GLN A 336 -6.51 18.07 -6.09
C GLN A 336 -5.31 17.36 -5.44
N VAL A 337 -4.92 16.20 -5.97
CA VAL A 337 -3.78 15.42 -5.46
C VAL A 337 -2.46 16.18 -5.66
N LEU A 338 -2.30 16.81 -6.82
CA LEU A 338 -1.09 17.50 -7.24
C LEU A 338 -1.06 18.99 -6.85
N ASP A 339 -2.14 19.53 -6.26
CA ASP A 339 -2.24 20.93 -5.84
C ASP A 339 -0.98 21.38 -5.07
N PRO A 340 -0.23 22.40 -5.57
CA PRO A 340 0.93 22.95 -4.86
C PRO A 340 0.64 23.40 -3.43
N ALA A 341 -0.60 23.75 -3.10
CA ALA A 341 -1.01 24.07 -1.74
C ALA A 341 -0.89 22.89 -0.78
N ASN A 342 -0.91 21.63 -1.25
CA ASN A 342 -0.70 20.43 -0.43
C ASN A 342 0.66 20.47 0.28
N SER A 343 1.70 21.03 -0.36
CA SER A 343 3.02 21.19 0.28
C SER A 343 3.00 22.06 1.55
N ARG A 344 2.01 22.96 1.68
CA ARG A 344 1.82 23.84 2.86
C ARG A 344 0.71 23.34 3.79
N ARG A 345 -0.39 22.84 3.22
CA ARG A 345 -1.58 22.38 3.96
C ARG A 345 -1.39 20.98 4.55
N LEU A 346 -0.57 20.16 3.91
CA LEU A 346 -0.26 18.78 4.31
C LEU A 346 1.27 18.59 4.41
N PRO A 347 2.00 19.31 5.28
CA PRO A 347 3.47 19.24 5.38
C PRO A 347 4.03 17.84 5.71
N TRP A 348 3.28 17.00 6.42
CA TRP A 348 3.56 15.58 6.70
C TRP A 348 3.21 14.62 5.55
N LEU A 349 2.57 15.07 4.45
CA LEU A 349 2.42 14.24 3.26
C LEU A 349 3.79 14.13 2.58
N LYS A 350 4.35 12.92 2.59
CA LYS A 350 5.72 12.62 2.16
C LYS A 350 5.82 11.59 1.04
N MET A 351 4.72 10.96 0.66
CA MET A 351 4.65 10.06 -0.49
C MET A 351 3.24 10.07 -1.10
N VAL A 352 3.15 10.03 -2.43
CA VAL A 352 1.92 9.81 -3.19
C VAL A 352 2.25 8.82 -4.31
N ASN A 353 1.56 7.68 -4.37
CA ASN A 353 1.73 6.72 -5.46
C ASN A 353 0.47 6.64 -6.30
N TRP A 354 0.62 6.83 -7.62
CA TRP A 354 -0.47 6.68 -8.56
C TRP A 354 -0.70 5.20 -8.90
N PHE A 355 -1.96 4.76 -8.94
CA PHE A 355 -2.34 3.41 -9.35
C PHE A 355 -2.55 3.34 -10.87
N GLU A 356 -1.53 2.87 -11.59
CA GLU A 356 -1.44 2.86 -13.05
C GLU A 356 -1.91 1.50 -13.62
N TRP A 357 -3.15 1.14 -13.33
CA TRP A 357 -3.75 -0.12 -13.77
C TRP A 357 -5.00 0.08 -14.61
N LYS A 358 -5.23 -0.84 -15.53
CA LYS A 358 -6.52 -1.06 -16.17
C LYS A 358 -6.94 -2.50 -15.91
N LYS A 359 -7.94 -2.70 -15.08
CA LYS A 359 -8.31 -4.03 -14.58
C LYS A 359 -9.81 -4.19 -14.46
N ASN A 360 -10.25 -5.43 -14.34
CA ASN A 360 -11.62 -5.73 -13.97
C ASN A 360 -11.79 -5.47 -12.47
N GLU A 361 -12.77 -4.65 -12.10
CA GLU A 361 -13.14 -4.37 -10.71
C GLU A 361 -14.45 -5.09 -10.39
N PRO A 362 -14.44 -6.04 -9.44
CA PRO A 362 -15.65 -6.74 -8.99
C PRO A 362 -16.75 -5.79 -8.51
N GLU A 363 -16.37 -4.68 -7.87
CA GLU A 363 -17.27 -3.68 -7.29
C GLU A 363 -18.08 -2.92 -8.35
N VAL A 364 -17.56 -2.87 -9.58
CA VAL A 364 -18.21 -2.28 -10.76
C VAL A 364 -18.83 -3.36 -11.65
N GLY A 365 -18.38 -4.61 -11.53
CA GLY A 365 -18.74 -5.70 -12.45
C GLY A 365 -18.17 -5.52 -13.86
N GLY A 366 -17.06 -4.79 -14.01
CA GLY A 366 -16.51 -4.45 -15.31
C GLY A 366 -15.09 -3.89 -15.28
N VAL A 367 -14.60 -3.44 -16.44
CA VAL A 367 -13.25 -2.86 -16.57
C VAL A 367 -13.25 -1.41 -16.09
N VAL A 368 -12.33 -1.08 -15.18
CA VAL A 368 -12.00 0.28 -14.79
C VAL A 368 -10.60 0.62 -15.29
N ASP A 369 -10.46 1.83 -15.84
CA ASP A 369 -9.20 2.38 -16.33
C ASP A 369 -8.69 3.45 -15.35
N TRP A 370 -7.81 3.07 -14.43
CA TRP A 370 -7.17 3.96 -13.46
C TRP A 370 -5.96 4.71 -14.03
N THR A 371 -5.53 4.34 -15.24
CA THR A 371 -4.26 4.79 -15.81
C THR A 371 -4.25 6.27 -16.16
N ALA A 372 -3.16 6.97 -15.88
CA ALA A 372 -2.98 8.37 -16.28
C ALA A 372 -2.10 8.51 -17.53
N THR A 373 -1.28 7.51 -17.86
CA THR A 373 -0.22 7.65 -18.89
C THR A 373 -0.46 6.85 -20.16
N THR A 374 -1.43 5.94 -20.21
CA THR A 374 -1.60 5.05 -21.37
C THR A 374 -2.20 5.79 -22.58
N ARG A 375 -3.27 6.56 -22.38
CA ARG A 375 -3.97 7.32 -23.43
C ARG A 375 -3.34 8.71 -23.62
N ARG A 376 -3.07 9.09 -24.88
CA ARG A 376 -2.34 10.34 -25.20
C ARG A 376 -2.99 11.62 -24.63
N PRO A 377 -4.29 11.89 -24.80
CA PRO A 377 -4.89 13.11 -24.26
C PRO A 377 -4.78 13.19 -22.73
N ILE A 378 -5.08 12.09 -22.04
CA ILE A 378 -4.99 11.97 -20.57
C ILE A 378 -3.54 12.15 -20.11
N ARG A 379 -2.59 11.46 -20.75
CA ARG A 379 -1.16 11.57 -20.46
C ARG A 379 -0.66 13.01 -20.60
N THR A 380 -1.03 13.71 -21.67
CA THR A 380 -0.63 15.11 -21.85
C THR A 380 -1.13 15.97 -20.68
N GLY A 381 -2.43 15.88 -20.34
CA GLY A 381 -2.97 16.63 -19.21
C GLY A 381 -2.31 16.29 -17.87
N PHE A 382 -2.07 15.01 -17.60
CA PHE A 382 -1.43 14.56 -16.36
C PHE A 382 0.04 15.02 -16.26
N VAL A 383 0.80 14.93 -17.35
CA VAL A 383 2.20 15.39 -17.40
C VAL A 383 2.29 16.90 -17.22
N ASP A 384 1.39 17.66 -17.84
CA ASP A 384 1.33 19.13 -17.71
C ASP A 384 0.98 19.56 -16.28
N ALA A 385 0.21 18.74 -15.55
CA ALA A 385 -0.18 18.98 -14.16
C ALA A 385 0.91 18.59 -13.13
N LEU A 386 1.99 17.90 -13.54
CA LEU A 386 3.01 17.43 -12.61
C LEU A 386 3.70 18.60 -11.87
N PRO A 387 3.64 18.61 -10.53
CA PRO A 387 4.03 19.78 -9.78
C PRO A 387 5.49 19.73 -9.32
N GLY A 388 6.11 20.90 -9.16
CA GLY A 388 7.50 21.01 -8.67
C GLY A 388 7.69 20.67 -7.18
N TRP A 389 6.61 20.54 -6.38
CA TRP A 389 6.71 20.15 -4.97
C TRP A 389 6.88 18.65 -4.77
N LEU A 390 6.53 17.85 -5.77
CA LEU A 390 6.82 16.42 -5.77
C LEU A 390 8.28 16.14 -6.12
N ARG A 391 8.77 15.00 -5.64
CA ARG A 391 10.13 14.52 -5.83
C ARG A 391 10.10 13.27 -6.68
N TYR A 392 10.85 13.32 -7.77
CA TYR A 392 11.06 12.23 -8.72
C TYR A 392 12.43 11.60 -8.48
N ALA A 393 12.65 10.40 -9.02
CA ALA A 393 13.99 9.80 -9.00
C ALA A 393 14.95 10.64 -9.86
N PRO A 394 16.25 10.72 -9.50
CA PRO A 394 17.24 11.45 -10.29
C PRO A 394 17.33 10.94 -11.72
N ARG A 395 17.56 11.85 -12.68
CA ARG A 395 17.78 11.48 -14.08
C ARG A 395 18.97 10.55 -14.26
#